data_AF-A0A562V392-F1
#
_entry.id   AF-A0A562V392-F1
#
_cell.length_a   1.000
_cell.length_b   1.000
_cell.length_c   1.000
_cell.angle_alpha   90.00
_cell.angle_beta   90.00
_cell.angle_gamma   90.00
#
_symmetry.space_group_name_H-M   'P 1'
#
loop_
_entity.id
_entity.type
_entity.pdbx_description
1 polymer ?
#
loop_
_entity_poly.entity_id
_entity_poly.type
_entity_poly.pdbx_seq_one_letter_code
_entity_poly.pdbx_strand_id
1 'polypeptide(L)'
;MNTAIRRLTALASALVMAVGLMLAVSPVHASAEVETTATALCSTTLRYGSSGTCVKKLQTRLNELGLNCGNKLTVDGKFGPATRMRVFAFQGRNRIAVDGVVGPITRGKLANPDSNLKVSCDSTIAAQIRSVWPASLEDKAIRVARCESGLNPIAVGVNTNGTKDMGVFQFNTGGTLQEWLPGSSTKIKIDNALTSTENIKAAYRLYKSRGWQPWTCRNA
;
A
#
# COMPACT_ATOMS: atom_id res chain seq x y z
N MET A 1 -64.76 -3.15 -89.68
CA MET A 1 -65.94 -3.05 -88.78
C MET A 1 -65.48 -2.68 -87.37
N ASN A 2 -66.32 -1.95 -86.64
CA ASN A 2 -66.60 -1.92 -85.19
C ASN A 2 -65.50 -2.39 -84.19
N THR A 3 -65.23 -1.73 -83.05
CA THR A 3 -65.99 -0.68 -82.34
C THR A 3 -65.07 0.15 -81.41
N ALA A 4 -65.58 1.24 -80.82
CA ALA A 4 -64.95 1.92 -79.66
C ALA A 4 -65.05 1.06 -78.38
N ILE A 5 -64.49 1.43 -77.21
CA ILE A 5 -65.06 2.43 -76.27
C ILE A 5 -64.02 2.79 -75.15
N ARG A 6 -64.09 4.04 -74.67
CA ARG A 6 -63.76 4.65 -73.34
C ARG A 6 -63.42 3.68 -72.17
N ARG A 7 -62.69 3.98 -71.07
CA ARG A 7 -61.99 5.14 -70.41
C ARG A 7 -61.27 4.54 -69.14
N LEU A 8 -60.60 5.18 -68.15
CA LEU A 8 -60.23 6.56 -67.74
C LEU A 8 -59.08 6.48 -66.69
N THR A 9 -58.12 7.43 -66.65
CA THR A 9 -57.22 7.76 -65.48
C THR A 9 -56.29 6.63 -64.95
N ALA A 10 -55.24 6.85 -64.13
CA ALA A 10 -54.69 8.05 -63.47
C ALA A 10 -53.14 7.97 -63.27
N LEU A 11 -52.51 9.08 -62.87
CA LEU A 11 -51.21 9.22 -62.16
C LEU A 11 -49.95 8.60 -62.81
N ALA A 12 -48.89 9.34 -63.18
CA ALA A 12 -48.06 10.34 -62.47
C ALA A 12 -46.91 9.75 -61.61
N SER A 13 -45.73 9.69 -62.24
CA SER A 13 -44.39 9.95 -61.67
C SER A 13 -43.89 9.17 -60.44
N ALA A 14 -42.99 8.20 -60.69
CA ALA A 14 -41.80 7.98 -59.87
C ALA A 14 -40.66 7.41 -60.74
N LEU A 15 -39.51 8.10 -60.80
CA LEU A 15 -38.32 7.61 -61.51
C LEU A 15 -37.44 6.82 -60.51
N VAL A 16 -37.29 5.51 -60.72
CA VAL A 16 -36.44 4.66 -59.87
C VAL A 16 -34.99 4.74 -60.38
N MET A 17 -34.06 5.15 -59.52
CA MET A 17 -32.62 5.16 -59.78
C MET A 17 -31.85 4.34 -58.75
N ALA A 18 -30.83 3.60 -59.22
CA ALA A 18 -29.77 2.91 -58.47
C ALA A 18 -30.24 1.86 -57.42
N VAL A 19 -29.91 0.56 -57.49
CA VAL A 19 -28.61 -0.11 -57.71
C VAL A 19 -27.57 0.27 -56.65
N GLY A 20 -27.32 -0.62 -55.68
CA GLY A 20 -26.27 -0.42 -54.68
C GLY A 20 -26.43 -1.22 -53.37
N LEU A 21 -26.52 -2.55 -53.44
CA LEU A 21 -26.53 -3.38 -52.23
C LEU A 21 -25.13 -3.47 -51.60
N MET A 22 -24.73 -2.47 -50.81
CA MET A 22 -23.56 -2.58 -49.94
C MET A 22 -23.96 -3.12 -48.56
N LEU A 23 -23.53 -4.35 -48.26
CA LEU A 23 -23.54 -4.87 -46.90
C LEU A 23 -22.42 -4.19 -46.10
N ALA A 24 -22.76 -3.07 -45.46
CA ALA A 24 -21.87 -2.36 -44.55
C ALA A 24 -21.64 -3.19 -43.27
N VAL A 25 -20.67 -4.10 -43.32
CA VAL A 25 -20.17 -4.82 -42.13
C VAL A 25 -19.37 -3.82 -41.29
N SER A 26 -20.04 -3.14 -40.37
CA SER A 26 -19.39 -2.31 -39.36
C SER A 26 -18.39 -3.16 -38.58
N PRO A 27 -17.08 -2.82 -38.56
CA PRO A 27 -16.15 -3.49 -37.68
C PRO A 27 -16.51 -3.11 -36.25
N VAL A 28 -17.14 -4.04 -35.52
CA VAL A 28 -17.37 -3.93 -34.09
C VAL A 28 -16.00 -3.87 -33.41
N HIS A 29 -15.51 -2.64 -33.24
CA HIS A 29 -14.37 -2.35 -32.39
C HIS A 29 -14.82 -2.57 -30.95
N ALA A 30 -14.78 -3.84 -30.55
CA ALA A 30 -14.81 -4.22 -29.16
C ALA A 30 -13.56 -3.62 -28.51
N SER A 31 -13.70 -2.41 -27.98
CA SER A 31 -12.78 -1.88 -26.99
C SER A 31 -12.76 -2.88 -25.84
N ALA A 32 -11.74 -3.73 -25.84
CA ALA A 32 -11.40 -4.54 -24.69
C ALA A 32 -10.90 -3.58 -23.61
N GLU A 33 -11.85 -2.99 -22.88
CA GLU A 33 -11.56 -2.29 -21.64
C GLU A 33 -10.86 -3.30 -20.74
N VAL A 34 -9.55 -3.13 -20.58
CA VAL A 34 -8.76 -3.91 -19.64
C VAL A 34 -9.10 -3.39 -18.25
N GLU A 35 -10.27 -3.79 -17.75
CA GLU A 35 -10.62 -3.68 -16.34
C GLU A 35 -9.47 -4.29 -15.56
N THR A 36 -8.66 -3.40 -14.97
CA THR A 36 -7.51 -3.78 -14.16
C THR A 36 -8.07 -4.27 -12.84
N THR A 37 -8.52 -5.52 -12.84
CA THR A 37 -9.33 -6.17 -11.80
C THR A 37 -8.55 -6.23 -10.49
N ALA A 38 -8.66 -5.15 -9.72
CA ALA A 38 -8.02 -4.99 -8.43
C ALA A 38 -8.41 -6.16 -7.52
N THR A 39 -7.41 -6.98 -7.14
CA THR A 39 -7.55 -8.27 -6.45
C THR A 39 -8.66 -8.26 -5.39
N ALA A 40 -9.87 -8.71 -5.77
CA ALA A 40 -11.10 -8.44 -5.03
C ALA A 40 -11.07 -9.03 -3.61
N LEU A 41 -10.83 -8.17 -2.61
CA LEU A 41 -10.61 -8.54 -1.21
C LEU A 41 -11.90 -9.04 -0.56
N CYS A 42 -11.79 -10.04 0.31
CA CYS A 42 -12.95 -10.56 1.03
C CYS A 42 -13.56 -9.53 1.99
N SER A 43 -14.89 -9.52 2.09
CA SER A 43 -15.69 -8.70 3.01
C SER A 43 -15.54 -9.08 4.50
N THR A 44 -14.96 -10.24 4.81
CA THR A 44 -14.72 -10.67 6.20
C THR A 44 -13.56 -9.92 6.87
N THR A 45 -13.58 -9.85 8.20
CA THR A 45 -12.52 -9.19 8.98
C THR A 45 -11.39 -10.17 9.28
N LEU A 46 -10.20 -9.93 8.75
CA LEU A 46 -9.02 -10.79 8.97
C LEU A 46 -8.14 -10.23 10.10
N ARG A 47 -7.57 -11.13 10.91
CA ARG A 47 -6.64 -10.80 12.01
C ARG A 47 -5.65 -11.94 12.22
N TYR A 48 -4.69 -11.76 13.15
CA TYR A 48 -3.78 -12.84 13.54
C TYR A 48 -4.53 -14.15 13.87
N GLY A 49 -4.05 -15.28 13.33
CA GLY A 49 -4.71 -16.58 13.44
C GLY A 49 -5.79 -16.87 12.40
N SER A 50 -6.29 -15.88 11.64
CA SER A 50 -7.14 -16.14 10.47
C SER A 50 -6.39 -16.96 9.41
N SER A 51 -7.13 -17.76 8.62
CA SER A 51 -6.55 -18.58 7.55
C SER A 51 -7.44 -18.64 6.30
N GLY A 52 -6.95 -19.28 5.24
CA GLY A 52 -7.70 -19.59 4.02
C GLY A 52 -7.49 -18.62 2.85
N THR A 53 -8.37 -18.73 1.84
CA THR A 53 -8.27 -18.01 0.56
C THR A 53 -8.26 -16.49 0.72
N CYS A 54 -9.04 -15.96 1.67
CA CYS A 54 -9.06 -14.53 1.98
C CYS A 54 -7.73 -14.01 2.52
N VAL A 55 -6.98 -14.83 3.26
CA VAL A 55 -5.64 -14.47 3.72
C VAL A 55 -4.63 -14.55 2.57
N LYS A 56 -4.78 -15.51 1.64
CA LYS A 56 -3.96 -15.52 0.41
C LYS A 56 -4.15 -14.23 -0.40
N LYS A 57 -5.41 -13.79 -0.63
CA LYS A 57 -5.70 -12.51 -1.30
C LYS A 57 -5.04 -11.32 -0.60
N LEU A 58 -5.11 -11.27 0.74
CA LEU A 58 -4.44 -10.24 1.56
C LEU A 58 -2.91 -10.27 1.38
N GLN A 59 -2.28 -11.44 1.47
CA GLN A 59 -0.83 -11.61 1.32
C GLN A 59 -0.35 -11.20 -0.07
N THR A 60 -1.08 -11.57 -1.13
CA THR A 60 -0.82 -11.13 -2.51
C THR A 60 -0.91 -9.60 -2.61
N ARG A 61 -2.01 -8.97 -2.16
CA ARG A 61 -2.18 -7.51 -2.22
C ARG A 61 -1.10 -6.76 -1.43
N LEU A 62 -0.72 -7.23 -0.25
CA LEU A 62 0.37 -6.67 0.55
C LEU A 62 1.78 -6.87 -0.04
N ASN A 63 1.92 -7.70 -1.08
CA ASN A 63 3.15 -7.84 -1.87
C ASN A 63 3.14 -6.98 -3.13
N GLU A 64 1.98 -6.83 -3.80
CA GLU A 64 1.78 -5.90 -4.92
C GLU A 64 2.15 -4.46 -4.52
N LEU A 65 1.75 -4.03 -3.31
CA LEU A 65 1.90 -2.66 -2.82
C LEU A 65 3.34 -2.21 -2.49
N GLY A 66 4.36 -3.06 -2.65
CA GLY A 66 5.77 -2.68 -2.50
C GLY A 66 6.22 -2.23 -1.10
N LEU A 67 5.37 -2.41 -0.07
CA LEU A 67 5.64 -2.14 1.34
C LEU A 67 6.52 -3.24 1.98
N ASN A 68 7.59 -3.65 1.30
CA ASN A 68 8.22 -4.95 1.52
C ASN A 68 9.75 -4.97 1.51
N CYS A 69 10.44 -3.87 1.15
CA CYS A 69 11.90 -3.85 1.02
C CYS A 69 12.45 -4.94 0.06
N GLY A 70 11.65 -5.38 -0.92
CA GLY A 70 11.92 -6.55 -1.77
C GLY A 70 11.51 -7.90 -1.16
N ASN A 71 11.43 -8.01 0.17
CA ASN A 71 11.10 -9.24 0.90
C ASN A 71 9.57 -9.51 0.87
N LYS A 72 9.11 -10.31 -0.10
CA LYS A 72 7.70 -10.70 -0.25
C LYS A 72 7.25 -11.68 0.83
N LEU A 73 6.02 -11.53 1.31
CA LEU A 73 5.33 -12.54 2.13
C LEU A 73 5.12 -13.82 1.31
N THR A 74 5.29 -14.98 1.94
CA THR A 74 4.74 -16.25 1.44
C THR A 74 3.21 -16.16 1.36
N VAL A 75 2.61 -16.60 0.25
CA VAL A 75 1.15 -16.62 0.05
C VAL A 75 0.58 -17.97 0.50
N ASP A 76 0.83 -18.32 1.75
CA ASP A 76 0.45 -19.61 2.34
C ASP A 76 -1.03 -19.66 2.78
N GLY A 77 -1.66 -18.51 2.99
CA GLY A 77 -3.01 -18.39 3.52
C GLY A 77 -3.08 -18.48 5.04
N LYS A 78 -2.00 -18.18 5.78
CA LYS A 78 -1.96 -18.12 7.25
C LYS A 78 -1.66 -16.69 7.71
N PHE A 79 -2.50 -16.13 8.58
CA PHE A 79 -2.27 -14.81 9.16
C PHE A 79 -1.34 -14.94 10.38
N GLY A 80 -0.11 -15.37 10.10
CA GLY A 80 0.96 -15.48 11.09
C GLY A 80 1.69 -14.15 11.34
N PRO A 81 2.83 -14.18 12.06
CA PRO A 81 3.56 -12.98 12.45
C PRO A 81 3.95 -12.07 11.28
N ALA A 82 4.52 -12.62 10.20
CA ALA A 82 4.95 -11.83 9.04
C ALA A 82 3.77 -11.09 8.36
N THR A 83 2.64 -11.77 8.16
CA THR A 83 1.40 -11.15 7.64
C THR A 83 0.93 -10.01 8.57
N ARG A 84 0.99 -10.21 9.90
CA ARG A 84 0.61 -9.20 10.89
C ARG A 84 1.52 -7.98 10.89
N MET A 85 2.85 -8.17 10.85
CA MET A 85 3.84 -7.09 10.73
C MET A 85 3.59 -6.25 9.48
N ARG A 86 3.32 -6.91 8.34
CA ARG A 86 3.01 -6.22 7.07
C ARG A 86 1.68 -5.44 7.13
N VAL A 87 0.67 -5.94 7.84
CA VAL A 87 -0.58 -5.19 8.07
C VAL A 87 -0.35 -3.95 8.94
N PHE A 88 0.43 -4.05 10.03
CA PHE A 88 0.78 -2.86 10.83
C PHE A 88 1.55 -1.81 10.01
N ALA A 89 2.56 -2.25 9.24
CA ALA A 89 3.33 -1.38 8.36
C ALA A 89 2.45 -0.67 7.32
N PHE A 90 1.52 -1.41 6.70
CA PHE A 90 0.51 -0.86 5.79
C PHE A 90 -0.41 0.15 6.48
N GLN A 91 -0.95 -0.18 7.66
CA GLN A 91 -1.87 0.69 8.40
C GLN A 91 -1.24 2.02 8.76
N GLY A 92 -0.03 2.00 9.32
CA GLY A 92 0.65 3.24 9.71
C GLY A 92 1.15 4.06 8.51
N ARG A 93 1.55 3.43 7.40
CA ARG A 93 1.85 4.16 6.14
C ARG A 93 0.62 4.82 5.52
N ASN A 94 -0.58 4.27 5.75
CA ASN A 94 -1.85 4.89 5.39
C ASN A 94 -2.42 5.80 6.49
N ARG A 95 -1.68 6.01 7.60
CA ARG A 95 -2.07 6.82 8.78
C ARG A 95 -3.42 6.42 9.41
N ILE A 96 -3.82 5.16 9.28
CA ILE A 96 -5.00 4.57 9.93
C ILE A 96 -4.61 3.84 11.22
N ALA A 97 -5.58 3.31 11.96
CA ALA A 97 -5.33 2.60 13.22
C ALA A 97 -4.37 1.41 13.03
N VAL A 98 -3.30 1.37 13.84
CA VAL A 98 -2.23 0.34 13.77
C VAL A 98 -2.55 -0.82 14.73
N ASP A 99 -3.69 -1.47 14.48
CA ASP A 99 -4.26 -2.55 15.32
C ASP A 99 -3.94 -3.97 14.83
N GLY A 100 -3.50 -4.12 13.57
CA GLY A 100 -3.20 -5.41 12.93
C GLY A 100 -4.44 -6.14 12.40
N VAL A 101 -5.57 -5.44 12.26
CA VAL A 101 -6.87 -5.98 11.85
C VAL A 101 -7.29 -5.42 10.48
N VAL A 102 -7.61 -6.33 9.56
CA VAL A 102 -8.13 -5.98 8.24
C VAL A 102 -9.65 -5.87 8.29
N GLY A 103 -10.12 -4.86 9.02
CA GLY A 103 -11.51 -4.40 9.01
C GLY A 103 -11.83 -3.51 7.80
N PRO A 104 -13.04 -2.92 7.72
CA PRO A 104 -13.50 -2.15 6.57
C PRO A 104 -12.57 -1.01 6.14
N ILE A 105 -12.03 -0.22 7.08
CA ILE A 105 -11.12 0.90 6.80
C ILE A 105 -9.82 0.40 6.15
N THR A 106 -9.16 -0.58 6.77
CA THR A 106 -7.95 -1.22 6.24
C THR A 106 -8.20 -1.82 4.85
N ARG A 107 -9.35 -2.47 4.65
CA ARG A 107 -9.75 -3.06 3.36
C ARG A 107 -9.98 -2.02 2.28
N GLY A 108 -10.62 -0.90 2.60
CA GLY A 108 -10.85 0.22 1.67
C GLY A 108 -9.54 0.79 1.13
N LYS A 109 -8.56 1.03 2.01
CA LYS A 109 -7.21 1.46 1.60
C LYS A 109 -6.41 0.37 0.88
N LEU A 110 -6.66 -0.91 1.13
CA LEU A 110 -6.03 -2.00 0.37
C LEU A 110 -6.61 -2.13 -1.05
N ALA A 111 -7.92 -1.87 -1.23
CA ALA A 111 -8.54 -1.80 -2.54
C ALA A 111 -8.02 -0.58 -3.32
N ASN A 112 -8.10 0.61 -2.71
CA ASN A 112 -7.72 1.90 -3.28
C ASN A 112 -6.47 2.47 -2.54
N PRO A 113 -5.26 2.00 -2.89
CA PRO A 113 -4.02 2.43 -2.26
C PRO A 113 -3.56 3.82 -2.72
N ASP A 114 -2.87 4.53 -1.84
CA ASP A 114 -2.15 5.75 -2.23
C ASP A 114 -0.93 5.37 -3.10
N SER A 115 -0.67 6.12 -4.16
CA SER A 115 0.37 5.80 -5.15
C SER A 115 1.80 5.74 -4.58
N ASN A 116 2.06 6.43 -3.48
CA ASN A 116 3.38 6.57 -2.85
C ASN A 116 3.64 5.57 -1.69
N LEU A 117 3.01 4.39 -1.72
CA LEU A 117 3.22 3.35 -0.70
C LEU A 117 4.51 2.53 -0.84
N LYS A 118 5.15 2.48 -2.02
CA LYS A 118 6.42 1.74 -2.23
C LYS A 118 7.56 2.32 -1.38
N VAL A 119 8.42 1.45 -0.82
CA VAL A 119 9.51 1.85 0.09
C VAL A 119 10.85 1.25 -0.35
N SER A 120 11.93 2.04 -0.27
CA SER A 120 13.34 1.62 -0.36
C SER A 120 13.98 1.64 1.03
N CYS A 121 14.83 0.65 1.35
CA CYS A 121 15.14 0.31 2.74
C CYS A 121 16.63 0.16 3.13
N ASP A 122 17.59 0.20 2.21
CA ASP A 122 19.02 0.06 2.57
C ASP A 122 19.83 1.32 2.20
N SER A 123 20.28 1.45 0.95
CA SER A 123 21.09 2.60 0.49
C SER A 123 20.42 3.95 0.77
N THR A 124 19.11 4.06 0.53
CA THR A 124 18.32 5.27 0.80
C THR A 124 18.27 5.63 2.30
N ILE A 125 18.28 4.64 3.19
CA ILE A 125 18.14 4.86 4.64
C ILE A 125 19.49 5.14 5.28
N ALA A 126 20.56 4.45 4.86
CA ALA A 126 21.92 4.80 5.26
C ALA A 126 22.27 6.24 4.86
N ALA A 127 21.91 6.68 3.65
CA ALA A 127 22.08 8.07 3.21
C ALA A 127 21.28 9.08 4.07
N GLN A 128 20.05 8.74 4.46
CA GLN A 128 19.24 9.59 5.35
C GLN A 128 19.78 9.66 6.79
N ILE A 129 20.50 8.63 7.26
CA ILE A 129 21.20 8.68 8.55
C ILE A 129 22.37 9.67 8.46
N ARG A 130 23.20 9.58 7.40
CA ARG A 130 24.33 10.51 7.16
C ARG A 130 23.91 11.97 6.98
N SER A 131 22.71 12.24 6.45
CA SER A 131 22.21 13.62 6.32
C SER A 131 21.58 14.19 7.60
N VAL A 132 21.59 13.47 8.72
CA VAL A 132 20.96 13.87 10.00
C VAL A 132 21.89 13.72 11.21
N TRP A 133 22.76 12.70 11.20
CA TRP A 133 23.75 12.43 12.25
C TRP A 133 25.12 13.01 11.85
N PRO A 134 25.97 13.40 12.81
CA PRO A 134 27.32 13.88 12.50
C PRO A 134 28.22 12.71 12.08
N ALA A 135 29.23 13.00 11.25
CA ALA A 135 30.18 12.01 10.71
C ALA A 135 30.90 11.16 11.79
N SER A 136 31.08 11.69 13.00
CA SER A 136 31.66 10.95 14.14
C SER A 136 30.73 9.90 14.76
N LEU A 137 29.45 9.85 14.36
CA LEU A 137 28.43 8.94 14.89
C LEU A 137 27.66 8.17 13.82
N GLU A 138 27.65 8.64 12.57
CA GLU A 138 26.79 8.10 11.49
C GLU A 138 26.96 6.60 11.26
N ASP A 139 28.20 6.07 11.24
CA ASP A 139 28.44 4.65 11.00
C ASP A 139 27.96 3.79 12.16
N LYS A 140 28.05 4.28 13.41
CA LYS A 140 27.45 3.58 14.55
C LYS A 140 25.92 3.67 14.50
N ALA A 141 25.36 4.81 14.12
CA ALA A 141 23.92 4.97 13.93
C ALA A 141 23.38 4.01 12.85
N ILE A 142 24.12 3.81 11.75
CA ILE A 142 23.81 2.82 10.70
C ILE A 142 23.88 1.38 11.24
N ARG A 143 24.92 1.01 12.00
CA ARG A 143 25.04 -0.35 12.57
C ARG A 143 23.95 -0.65 13.60
N VAL A 144 23.64 0.31 14.49
CA VAL A 144 22.51 0.21 15.43
C VAL A 144 21.20 0.03 14.67
N ALA A 145 20.87 0.92 13.73
CA ALA A 145 19.64 0.83 12.94
C ALA A 145 19.54 -0.44 12.08
N ARG A 146 20.66 -0.95 11.57
CA ARG A 146 20.72 -2.23 10.85
C ARG A 146 20.48 -3.43 11.76
N CYS A 147 20.92 -3.39 13.01
CA CYS A 147 20.63 -4.42 13.99
C CYS A 147 19.17 -4.33 14.51
N GLU A 148 18.67 -3.14 14.81
CA GLU A 148 17.30 -2.93 15.32
C GLU A 148 16.21 -3.27 14.28
N SER A 149 16.37 -2.84 13.02
CA SER A 149 15.31 -2.95 12.00
C SER A 149 15.75 -3.55 10.66
N GLY A 150 17.02 -3.89 10.47
CA GLY A 150 17.56 -4.16 9.12
C GLY A 150 17.53 -2.92 8.23
N LEU A 151 17.60 -1.71 8.82
CA LEU A 151 17.36 -0.40 8.20
C LEU A 151 15.93 -0.20 7.64
N ASN A 152 15.00 -1.14 7.87
CA ASN A 152 13.64 -1.06 7.36
C ASN A 152 12.83 0.08 8.04
N PRO A 153 12.45 1.14 7.31
CA PRO A 153 11.78 2.30 7.89
C PRO A 153 10.29 2.06 8.22
N ILE A 154 9.74 0.91 7.79
CA ILE A 154 8.39 0.47 8.09
C ILE A 154 8.38 -0.81 8.95
N ALA A 155 9.50 -1.12 9.62
CA ALA A 155 9.55 -2.19 10.60
C ALA A 155 8.56 -1.92 11.76
N VAL A 156 7.80 -2.95 12.11
CA VAL A 156 6.93 -2.95 13.30
C VAL A 156 7.15 -4.26 14.07
N GLY A 157 7.98 -4.20 15.11
CA GLY A 157 8.05 -5.24 16.13
C GLY A 157 6.79 -5.25 16.99
N VAL A 158 6.50 -6.38 17.66
CA VAL A 158 5.42 -6.49 18.64
C VAL A 158 5.92 -7.27 19.83
N ASN A 159 5.86 -6.65 21.01
CA ASN A 159 6.31 -7.23 22.26
C ASN A 159 5.24 -8.11 22.90
N THR A 160 5.68 -8.97 23.84
CA THR A 160 4.81 -9.83 24.66
C THR A 160 3.82 -9.03 25.50
N ASN A 161 4.18 -7.82 25.92
CA ASN A 161 3.30 -6.87 26.63
C ASN A 161 2.35 -6.08 25.70
N GLY A 162 2.35 -6.34 24.39
CA GLY A 162 1.48 -5.69 23.41
C GLY A 162 1.95 -4.32 22.89
N THR A 163 3.06 -3.76 23.40
CA THR A 163 3.68 -2.57 22.78
C THR A 163 4.32 -2.93 21.43
N LYS A 164 4.62 -1.93 20.62
CA LYS A 164 5.21 -2.11 19.29
C LYS A 164 6.49 -1.30 19.17
N ASP A 165 7.43 -1.79 18.39
CA ASP A 165 8.69 -1.11 18.10
C ASP A 165 8.70 -0.64 16.66
N MET A 166 8.88 0.66 16.44
CA MET A 166 8.46 1.31 15.20
C MET A 166 9.62 1.98 14.44
N GLY A 167 9.73 1.65 13.15
CA GLY A 167 10.63 2.26 12.17
C GLY A 167 12.12 1.96 12.35
N VAL A 168 12.97 2.75 11.70
CA VAL A 168 14.42 2.54 11.54
C VAL A 168 15.14 2.27 12.87
N PHE A 169 14.80 3.01 13.92
CA PHE A 169 15.39 2.95 15.25
C PHE A 169 14.45 2.35 16.32
N GLN A 170 13.44 1.57 15.90
CA GLN A 170 12.58 0.74 16.77
C GLN A 170 12.05 1.46 18.03
N PHE A 171 11.34 2.59 17.84
CA PHE A 171 10.74 3.34 18.94
C PHE A 171 9.56 2.59 19.58
N ASN A 172 9.61 2.35 20.89
CA ASN A 172 8.65 1.53 21.61
C ASN A 172 7.38 2.32 22.02
N THR A 173 6.20 1.88 21.61
CA THR A 173 4.91 2.54 21.90
C THR A 173 4.49 2.57 23.37
N GLY A 174 5.28 2.00 24.29
CA GLY A 174 5.08 2.08 25.74
C GLY A 174 6.28 2.67 26.49
N GLY A 175 7.27 3.24 25.80
CA GLY A 175 8.51 3.74 26.40
C GLY A 175 9.12 4.90 25.61
N THR A 176 10.09 4.61 24.74
CA THR A 176 10.84 5.66 24.01
C THR A 176 9.98 6.53 23.10
N LEU A 177 8.83 6.03 22.62
CA LEU A 177 7.86 6.84 21.87
C LEU A 177 7.15 7.88 22.76
N GLN A 178 7.02 7.65 24.07
CA GLN A 178 6.41 8.60 25.00
C GLN A 178 7.35 9.79 25.25
N GLU A 179 8.66 9.53 25.42
CA GLU A 179 9.72 10.56 25.55
C GLU A 179 9.86 11.40 24.26
N TRP A 180 9.63 10.82 23.10
CA TRP A 180 9.71 11.51 21.81
C TRP A 180 8.56 12.52 21.61
N LEU A 181 8.84 13.69 21.02
CA LEU A 181 7.86 14.75 20.73
C LEU A 181 6.92 15.08 21.91
N PRO A 182 7.42 15.72 22.99
CA PRO A 182 6.57 16.24 24.06
C PRO A 182 5.46 17.15 23.48
N GLY A 183 4.27 17.11 24.08
CA GLY A 183 3.07 17.81 23.61
C GLY A 183 2.38 17.22 22.38
N SER A 184 3.00 16.32 21.61
CA SER A 184 2.33 15.67 20.47
C SER A 184 1.43 14.51 20.91
N SER A 185 0.27 14.35 20.27
CA SER A 185 -0.65 13.24 20.54
C SER A 185 -0.06 11.89 20.10
N THR A 186 -0.44 10.80 20.77
CA THR A 186 0.05 9.44 20.49
C THR A 186 -0.10 9.04 19.02
N LYS A 187 -1.17 9.49 18.34
CA LYS A 187 -1.34 9.25 16.90
C LYS A 187 -0.26 9.93 16.06
N ILE A 188 0.05 11.20 16.33
CA ILE A 188 1.11 11.95 15.61
C ILE A 188 2.45 11.26 15.78
N LYS A 189 2.76 10.77 16.99
CA LYS A 189 3.98 10.00 17.25
C LYS A 189 4.02 8.70 16.44
N ILE A 190 2.94 7.93 16.40
CA ILE A 190 2.83 6.69 15.61
C ILE A 190 2.93 6.95 14.10
N ASP A 191 2.23 7.97 13.57
CA ASP A 191 2.27 8.34 12.15
C ASP A 191 3.70 8.77 11.72
N ASN A 192 4.41 9.51 12.58
CA ASN A 192 5.78 9.92 12.34
C ASN A 192 6.78 8.75 12.49
N ALA A 193 6.49 7.76 13.36
CA ALA A 193 7.41 6.65 13.63
C ALA A 193 7.74 5.82 12.38
N LEU A 194 6.81 5.72 11.43
CA LEU A 194 6.96 5.01 10.15
C LEU A 194 7.26 5.95 8.97
N THR A 195 7.76 7.15 9.28
CA THR A 195 8.38 8.09 8.35
C THR A 195 9.88 8.11 8.63
N SER A 196 10.69 7.55 7.73
CA SER A 196 12.14 7.34 7.94
C SER A 196 12.86 8.58 8.44
N THR A 197 12.70 9.71 7.76
CA THR A 197 13.33 10.99 8.09
C THR A 197 13.02 11.44 9.51
N GLU A 198 11.77 11.33 9.97
CA GLU A 198 11.40 11.76 11.33
C GLU A 198 11.81 10.74 12.39
N ASN A 199 11.81 9.44 12.08
CA ASN A 199 12.37 8.39 12.96
C ASN A 199 13.89 8.56 13.15
N ILE A 200 14.64 8.87 12.10
CA ILE A 200 16.09 9.12 12.14
C ILE A 200 16.39 10.41 12.92
N LYS A 201 15.63 11.50 12.69
CA LYS A 201 15.73 12.74 13.48
C LYS A 201 15.35 12.51 14.95
N ALA A 202 14.36 11.66 15.23
CA ALA A 202 13.96 11.29 16.59
C ALA A 202 15.11 10.61 17.33
N ALA A 203 15.74 9.63 16.68
CA ALA A 203 16.85 8.88 17.24
C ALA A 203 18.03 9.79 17.56
N TYR A 204 18.41 10.71 16.67
CA TYR A 204 19.48 11.66 16.99
C TYR A 204 19.11 12.63 18.14
N ARG A 205 17.84 13.06 18.25
CA ARG A 205 17.40 13.87 19.40
C ARG A 205 17.47 13.10 20.72
N LEU A 206 17.03 11.84 20.74
CA LEU A 206 17.04 10.98 21.93
C LEU A 206 18.48 10.57 22.31
N TYR A 207 19.34 10.33 21.32
CA TYR A 207 20.77 10.10 21.55
C TYR A 207 21.44 11.25 22.32
N LYS A 208 21.11 12.51 21.99
CA LYS A 208 21.67 13.68 22.68
C LYS A 208 21.26 13.81 24.15
N SER A 209 20.21 13.12 24.62
CA SER A 209 19.77 13.15 26.02
C SER A 209 20.00 11.84 26.79
N ARG A 210 20.12 10.69 26.10
CA ARG A 210 20.26 9.36 26.72
C ARG A 210 21.53 8.61 26.30
N GLY A 211 22.34 9.15 25.39
CA GLY A 211 23.38 8.41 24.69
C GLY A 211 22.80 7.21 23.94
N TRP A 212 23.57 6.13 23.81
CA TRP A 212 23.09 4.89 23.17
C TRP A 212 22.19 4.02 24.07
N GLN A 213 21.95 4.38 25.34
CA GLN A 213 21.23 3.52 26.30
C GLN A 213 19.84 3.01 25.85
N PRO A 214 19.00 3.78 25.13
CA PRO A 214 17.65 3.37 24.75
C PRO A 214 17.55 2.26 23.69
N TRP A 215 18.67 1.87 23.07
CA TRP A 215 18.70 0.86 22.01
C TRP A 215 19.23 -0.49 22.52
N THR A 216 18.58 -1.56 22.11
CA THR A 216 19.01 -2.94 22.42
C THR A 216 20.34 -3.23 21.72
N CYS A 217 20.45 -2.82 20.46
CA CYS A 217 21.61 -2.96 19.61
C CYS A 217 22.72 -1.92 19.86
N ARG A 218 22.73 -1.24 21.02
CA ARG A 218 23.69 -0.17 21.36
C ARG A 218 25.18 -0.51 21.28
N ASN A 219 25.52 -1.80 21.19
CA ASN A 219 26.89 -2.31 21.07
C ASN A 219 27.26 -2.75 19.64
N ALA A 220 26.41 -2.47 18.64
CA ALA A 220 26.65 -2.77 17.23
C ALA A 220 27.75 -1.90 16.59
#